data_AF-H3A3T0-F1
#
_entry.id   AF-H3A3T0-F1
#
_cell.length_a   1.000
_cell.length_b   1.000
_cell.length_c   1.000
_cell.angle_alpha   90.00
_cell.angle_beta   90.00
_cell.angle_gamma   90.00
#
_symmetry.space_group_name_H-M   'P 1'
#
loop_
_entity.id
_entity.type
_entity.pdbx_description
1 polymer ?
#
loop_
_entity_poly.entity_id
_entity_poly.type
_entity_poly.pdbx_seq_one_letter_code
_entity_poly.pdbx_strand_id
1 'polypeptide(L)'
;VGRHRSLKVHIENRAPKLYTLNCPCHLISLCALKAASSLLVNGDEVLIRVFYYLDKSARWKHLLKEHAEFVNVEHRKILKHSGTHWGKRIDRILMIMPTLRLFFQSEDLEKKRQNRDVCDFVCSPKTELYLLFISSAIAVFEDVNKVLQYEAPIIPMVHGSLMELLRKVMIEFIRTEVLTEASSLLATDYSDVNNQVPNRDLFIGFATKQYLLRTVELTESQITVLYSNLRNFYPTAVKYIVKKFPLNYPILTFAGFLDYSHHQQYSLNNVITLIQHLISSFCMYQPLNIDTTTMDSCREGGLRPDILWHEISKFPILTKLAKLVLTLPHSNANTEHLFRMVENKTDLRSSLSAETLCSLLKMKTNCFKATACY
;
A
#
# COMPACT_ATOMS: atom_id res chain seq x y z
N VAL A 1 14.96 12.65 -5.07
CA VAL A 1 15.74 12.20 -6.27
C VAL A 1 14.88 12.45 -7.51
N GLY A 2 15.37 13.26 -8.46
CA GLY A 2 14.59 13.76 -9.60
C GLY A 2 14.43 12.76 -10.74
N ARG A 3 13.42 13.00 -11.59
CA ARG A 3 12.98 12.17 -12.72
C ARG A 3 14.08 11.83 -13.75
N HIS A 4 15.18 12.59 -13.78
CA HIS A 4 16.27 12.49 -14.76
C HIS A 4 17.61 12.00 -14.19
N ARG A 5 17.72 11.77 -12.88
CA ARG A 5 18.95 11.30 -12.20
C ARG A 5 18.65 10.23 -11.15
N SER A 6 17.67 9.38 -11.42
CA SER A 6 17.36 8.25 -10.54
C SER A 6 18.32 7.10 -10.78
N LEU A 7 18.55 6.28 -9.76
CA LEU A 7 19.34 5.04 -9.90
C LEU A 7 18.80 4.17 -11.03
N LYS A 8 17.47 4.09 -11.17
CA LYS A 8 16.78 3.41 -12.27
C LYS A 8 17.27 3.89 -13.64
N VAL A 9 17.24 5.21 -13.87
CA VAL A 9 17.68 5.80 -15.16
C VAL A 9 19.15 5.48 -15.44
N HIS A 10 20.03 5.54 -14.42
CA HIS A 10 21.44 5.18 -14.60
C HIS A 10 21.65 3.70 -14.93
N ILE A 11 20.86 2.81 -14.34
CA ILE A 11 20.89 1.37 -14.62
C ILE A 11 20.35 1.11 -16.03
N GLU A 12 19.22 1.69 -16.41
CA GLU A 12 18.63 1.52 -17.74
C GLU A 12 19.56 2.02 -18.85
N ASN A 13 20.28 3.13 -18.61
CA ASN A 13 21.27 3.64 -19.57
C ASN A 13 22.48 2.70 -19.73
N ARG A 14 22.88 1.98 -18.67
CA ARG A 14 24.01 1.03 -18.72
C ARG A 14 23.60 -0.36 -19.21
N ALA A 15 22.35 -0.76 -18.96
CA ALA A 15 21.81 -2.07 -19.29
C ALA A 15 20.42 -1.87 -19.94
N PRO A 16 20.36 -1.50 -21.22
CA PRO A 16 19.09 -1.20 -21.91
C PRO A 16 18.19 -2.44 -22.07
N LYS A 17 18.76 -3.63 -21.90
CA LYS A 17 18.05 -4.92 -21.91
C LYS A 17 17.71 -5.42 -20.51
N LEU A 18 17.73 -4.55 -19.50
CA LEU A 18 17.31 -4.90 -18.15
C LEU A 18 15.80 -4.70 -18.02
N TYR A 19 15.12 -5.73 -17.51
CA TYR A 19 13.74 -5.60 -17.08
C TYR A 19 13.63 -4.73 -15.82
N THR A 20 12.89 -3.62 -15.91
CA THR A 20 12.57 -2.78 -14.76
C THR A 20 11.06 -2.69 -14.57
N LEU A 21 10.60 -2.98 -13.36
CA LEU A 21 9.22 -2.79 -12.95
C LEU A 21 9.16 -1.81 -11.78
N ASN A 22 8.31 -0.79 -11.89
CA ASN A 22 8.01 0.05 -10.74
C ASN A 22 7.20 -0.78 -9.74
N CYS A 23 7.65 -0.86 -8.50
CA CYS A 23 6.98 -1.68 -7.49
C CYS A 23 5.49 -1.29 -7.34
N PRO A 24 4.54 -2.21 -7.61
CA PRO A 24 3.11 -2.00 -7.41
C PRO A 24 2.76 -1.58 -5.97
N CYS A 25 3.34 -2.23 -4.96
CA CYS A 25 3.11 -1.91 -3.54
C CYS A 25 3.48 -0.46 -3.21
N HIS A 26 4.59 0.01 -3.79
CA HIS A 26 5.03 1.40 -3.64
C HIS A 26 4.07 2.37 -4.35
N LEU A 27 3.61 2.03 -5.56
CA LEU A 27 2.64 2.83 -6.30
C LEU A 27 1.28 2.93 -5.57
N ILE A 28 0.81 1.85 -4.98
CA ILE A 28 -0.41 1.81 -4.14
C ILE A 28 -0.24 2.75 -2.94
N SER A 29 0.88 2.65 -2.23
CA SER A 29 1.17 3.51 -1.08
C SER A 29 1.21 5.00 -1.48
N LEU A 30 1.89 5.33 -2.58
CA LEU A 30 1.94 6.70 -3.11
C LEU A 30 0.57 7.21 -3.58
N CYS A 31 -0.26 6.35 -4.17
CA CYS A 31 -1.61 6.70 -4.58
C CYS A 31 -2.45 7.11 -3.37
N ALA A 32 -2.46 6.29 -2.33
CA ALA A 32 -3.22 6.52 -1.12
C ALA A 32 -2.79 7.84 -0.43
N LEU A 33 -1.47 8.08 -0.33
CA LEU A 33 -0.91 9.34 0.17
C LEU A 33 -1.33 10.55 -0.68
N LYS A 34 -1.29 10.41 -2.01
CA LYS A 34 -1.67 11.49 -2.92
C LYS A 34 -3.16 11.83 -2.83
N ALA A 35 -4.01 10.82 -2.69
CA ALA A 35 -5.45 10.97 -2.49
C ALA A 35 -5.74 11.65 -1.14
N ALA A 36 -5.10 11.21 -0.05
CA ALA A 36 -5.28 11.83 1.26
C ALA A 36 -4.80 13.28 1.31
N SER A 37 -3.74 13.61 0.57
CA SER A 37 -3.24 14.99 0.45
C SER A 37 -4.19 15.92 -0.31
N SER A 38 -5.25 15.42 -0.94
CA SER A 38 -6.29 16.25 -1.57
C SER A 38 -7.37 16.74 -0.58
N LEU A 39 -7.40 16.15 0.61
CA LEU A 39 -8.34 16.52 1.67
C LEU A 39 -7.95 17.85 2.31
N LEU A 40 -8.94 18.51 2.90
CA LEU A 40 -8.74 19.79 3.60
C LEU A 40 -7.82 19.63 4.81
N VAL A 41 -7.95 18.51 5.53
CA VAL A 41 -7.03 18.15 6.62
C VAL A 41 -6.06 17.10 6.12
N ASN A 42 -4.78 17.45 6.12
CA ASN A 42 -3.71 16.53 5.74
C ASN A 42 -3.41 15.56 6.91
N GLY A 43 -3.86 14.32 6.79
CA GLY A 43 -3.63 13.29 7.81
C GLY A 43 -2.14 13.05 8.12
N ASP A 44 -1.27 13.08 7.11
CA ASP A 44 0.18 12.89 7.31
C ASP A 44 0.79 14.03 8.13
N GLU A 45 0.32 15.26 7.92
CA GLU A 45 0.74 16.41 8.72
C GLU A 45 0.30 16.27 10.18
N VAL A 46 -0.91 15.75 10.44
CA VAL A 46 -1.38 15.44 11.80
C VAL A 46 -0.44 14.42 12.46
N LEU A 47 -0.15 13.31 11.77
CA LEU A 47 0.74 12.25 12.28
C LEU A 47 2.13 12.80 12.62
N ILE A 48 2.70 13.62 11.72
CA ILE A 48 4.02 14.25 11.89
C ILE A 48 4.01 15.19 13.11
N ARG A 49 3.03 16.08 13.20
CA ARG A 49 2.93 17.06 14.29
C ARG A 49 2.79 16.36 15.64
N VAL A 50 1.92 15.34 15.75
CA VAL A 50 1.75 14.56 16.99
C VAL A 50 3.05 13.84 17.38
N PHE A 51 3.69 13.15 16.43
CA PHE A 51 4.92 12.42 16.70
C PHE A 51 6.03 13.35 17.20
N TYR A 52 6.33 14.42 16.44
CA TYR A 52 7.41 15.34 16.81
C TYR A 52 7.07 16.19 18.02
N TYR A 53 5.81 16.40 18.35
CA TYR A 53 5.43 16.98 19.63
C TYR A 53 5.88 16.02 20.74
N LEU A 54 5.30 14.83 20.80
CA LEU A 54 5.53 13.88 21.90
C LEU A 54 6.98 13.39 21.99
N ASP A 55 7.71 13.34 20.88
CA ASP A 55 9.10 12.89 20.87
C ASP A 55 10.08 13.88 21.51
N LYS A 56 9.72 15.17 21.61
CA LYS A 56 10.59 16.23 22.16
C LYS A 56 10.92 16.09 23.65
N SER A 57 10.12 15.35 24.41
CA SER A 57 10.23 15.34 25.88
C SER A 57 9.90 13.98 26.46
N ALA A 58 10.84 13.43 27.23
CA ALA A 58 10.61 12.21 28.03
C ALA A 58 9.44 12.39 29.01
N ARG A 59 9.30 13.61 29.57
CA ARG A 59 8.16 13.96 30.43
C ARG A 59 6.83 13.80 29.69
N TRP A 60 6.73 14.26 28.44
CA TRP A 60 5.47 14.18 27.68
C TRP A 60 5.10 12.74 27.35
N LYS A 61 6.09 11.87 27.10
CA LYS A 61 5.85 10.43 26.91
C LYS A 61 5.32 9.77 28.19
N HIS A 62 5.90 10.12 29.34
CA HIS A 62 5.46 9.60 30.64
C HIS A 62 4.03 10.06 30.96
N LEU A 63 3.77 11.37 30.82
CA LEU A 63 2.48 11.95 31.14
C LEU A 63 1.37 11.44 30.20
N LEU A 64 1.67 11.23 28.90
CA LEU A 64 0.72 10.61 27.98
C LEU A 64 0.35 9.19 28.42
N LYS A 65 1.30 8.45 29.02
CA LYS A 65 1.04 7.11 29.56
C LYS A 65 0.13 7.16 30.78
N GLU A 66 0.37 8.09 31.70
CA GLU A 66 -0.51 8.33 32.86
C GLU A 66 -1.94 8.67 32.44
N HIS A 67 -2.09 9.56 31.44
CA HIS A 67 -3.42 9.87 30.89
C HIS A 67 -4.05 8.66 30.20
N ALA A 68 -3.27 7.82 29.53
CA ALA A 68 -3.78 6.61 28.86
C ALA A 68 -4.34 5.62 29.89
N GLU A 69 -3.61 5.42 30.99
CA GLU A 69 -4.05 4.60 32.13
C GLU A 69 -5.33 5.18 32.75
N PHE A 70 -5.42 6.52 32.90
CA PHE A 70 -6.60 7.19 33.43
C PHE A 70 -7.86 7.00 32.56
N VAL A 71 -7.75 7.06 31.22
CA VAL A 71 -8.89 6.81 30.30
C VAL A 71 -9.07 5.34 29.93
N ASN A 72 -8.31 4.44 30.55
CA ASN A 72 -8.33 3.01 30.24
C ASN A 72 -8.09 2.71 28.74
N VAL A 73 -7.13 3.42 28.13
CA VAL A 73 -6.69 3.21 26.75
C VAL A 73 -5.31 2.53 26.75
N GLU A 74 -5.16 1.47 25.96
CA GLU A 74 -3.87 0.79 25.82
C GLU A 74 -2.81 1.75 25.23
N HIS A 75 -1.75 2.01 25.99
CA HIS A 75 -0.64 2.83 25.50
C HIS A 75 0.14 2.09 24.41
N ARG A 76 0.09 2.60 23.17
CA ARG A 76 0.92 2.11 22.06
C ARG A 76 1.93 3.16 21.63
N LYS A 77 3.17 2.72 21.39
CA LYS A 77 4.23 3.59 20.85
C LYS A 77 3.80 4.18 19.51
N ILE A 78 3.83 5.51 19.43
CA ILE A 78 3.61 6.25 18.18
C ILE A 78 4.81 6.00 17.26
N LEU A 79 4.53 5.59 16.03
CA LEU A 79 5.57 5.24 15.06
C LEU A 79 6.08 6.51 14.37
N LYS A 80 7.40 6.57 14.15
CA LYS A 80 8.03 7.60 13.34
C LYS A 80 7.50 7.54 11.91
N HIS A 81 7.48 8.69 11.23
CA HIS A 81 7.07 8.79 9.84
C HIS A 81 7.88 7.86 8.93
N SER A 82 7.19 6.93 8.25
CA SER A 82 7.73 6.06 7.19
C SER A 82 6.72 6.01 6.03
N GLY A 83 7.21 6.15 4.79
CA GLY A 83 6.35 6.30 3.61
C GLY A 83 5.46 5.10 3.25
N THR A 84 5.68 3.92 3.83
CA THR A 84 5.03 2.65 3.44
C THR A 84 4.02 2.08 4.45
N HIS A 85 3.83 2.71 5.62
CA HIS A 85 2.98 2.17 6.70
C HIS A 85 2.15 3.24 7.39
N TRP A 86 1.44 4.07 6.62
CA TRP A 86 0.74 5.22 7.18
C TRP A 86 -0.69 4.91 7.68
N GLY A 87 -1.41 3.94 7.10
CA GLY A 87 -2.73 3.51 7.60
C GLY A 87 -2.71 3.02 9.05
N LYS A 88 -1.84 2.05 9.36
CA LYS A 88 -1.60 1.60 10.76
C LYS A 88 -1.22 2.72 11.73
N ARG A 89 -0.65 3.83 11.26
CA ARG A 89 -0.34 4.99 12.12
C ARG A 89 -1.60 5.78 12.44
N ILE A 90 -2.50 5.95 11.48
CA ILE A 90 -3.78 6.62 11.67
C ILE A 90 -4.62 5.87 12.69
N ASP A 91 -4.73 4.54 12.57
CA ASP A 91 -5.50 3.73 13.53
C ASP A 91 -4.95 3.85 14.95
N ARG A 92 -3.61 3.89 15.10
CA ARG A 92 -2.97 4.13 16.41
C ARG A 92 -3.29 5.51 16.98
N ILE A 93 -3.26 6.56 16.15
CA ILE A 93 -3.62 7.92 16.59
C ILE A 93 -5.09 8.00 16.98
N LEU A 94 -5.99 7.44 16.17
CA LEU A 94 -7.41 7.37 16.47
C LEU A 94 -7.68 6.64 17.80
N MET A 95 -6.98 5.53 18.05
CA MET A 95 -7.11 4.77 19.30
C MET A 95 -6.70 5.57 20.54
N ILE A 96 -5.64 6.38 20.45
CA ILE A 96 -5.17 7.23 21.57
C ILE A 96 -5.78 8.63 21.56
N MET A 97 -6.73 8.93 20.67
CA MET A 97 -7.31 10.26 20.54
C MET A 97 -7.96 10.78 21.83
N PRO A 98 -8.70 9.96 22.61
CA PRO A 98 -9.23 10.40 23.91
C PRO A 98 -8.11 10.79 24.90
N THR A 99 -7.02 10.00 24.92
CA THR A 99 -5.83 10.30 25.73
C THR A 99 -5.17 11.60 25.30
N LEU A 100 -5.01 11.82 23.99
CA LEU A 100 -4.42 13.05 23.45
C LEU A 100 -5.26 14.28 23.84
N ARG A 101 -6.60 14.19 23.71
CA ARG A 101 -7.50 15.28 24.09
C ARG A 101 -7.34 15.66 25.56
N LEU A 102 -7.36 14.68 26.48
CA LEU A 102 -7.16 14.96 27.91
C LEU A 102 -5.77 15.50 28.20
N PHE A 103 -4.73 14.89 27.63
CA PHE A 103 -3.35 15.34 27.79
C PHE A 103 -3.21 16.82 27.40
N PHE A 104 -3.75 17.21 26.24
CA PHE A 104 -3.69 18.59 25.78
C PHE A 104 -4.60 19.55 26.56
N GLN A 105 -5.71 19.07 27.13
CA GLN A 105 -6.59 19.87 28.00
C GLN A 105 -6.02 20.07 29.42
N SER A 106 -5.27 19.09 29.93
CA SER A 106 -4.69 19.12 31.28
C SER A 106 -3.43 19.96 31.39
N GLU A 107 -2.69 20.09 30.28
CA GLU A 107 -1.41 20.78 30.29
C GLU A 107 -1.66 22.28 30.18
N ASP A 108 -0.93 23.04 31.00
CA ASP A 108 -0.91 24.48 31.00
C ASP A 108 -0.13 24.96 29.75
N LEU A 109 -0.76 24.77 28.58
CA LEU A 109 -0.22 25.03 27.24
C LEU A 109 0.13 26.53 27.04
N GLU A 110 -0.15 27.36 28.04
CA GLU A 110 -0.04 28.81 28.01
C GLU A 110 1.36 29.34 27.68
N LYS A 111 2.43 28.55 27.89
CA LYS A 111 3.81 29.07 27.79
C LYS A 111 4.40 29.11 26.37
N LYS A 112 3.82 28.44 25.36
CA LYS A 112 4.34 28.47 23.96
C LYS A 112 3.23 28.37 22.91
N ARG A 113 3.03 29.44 22.11
CA ARG A 113 2.04 29.53 21.02
C ARG A 113 2.02 28.31 20.09
N GLN A 114 3.19 27.80 19.72
CA GLN A 114 3.32 26.63 18.83
C GLN A 114 2.75 25.33 19.41
N ASN A 115 2.63 25.22 20.74
CA ASN A 115 2.00 24.08 21.39
C ASN A 115 0.46 24.17 21.34
N ARG A 116 -0.10 25.38 21.43
CA ARG A 116 -1.54 25.62 21.23
C ARG A 116 -1.96 25.31 19.81
N ASP A 117 -1.21 25.76 18.80
CA ASP A 117 -1.56 25.48 17.39
C ASP A 117 -1.60 23.98 17.07
N VAL A 118 -0.73 23.17 17.70
CA VAL A 118 -0.76 21.70 17.56
C VAL A 118 -1.96 21.11 18.30
N CYS A 119 -2.23 21.56 19.53
CA CYS A 119 -3.40 21.15 20.30
C CYS A 119 -4.70 21.44 19.54
N ASP A 120 -4.91 22.68 19.10
CA ASP A 120 -6.12 23.11 18.41
C ASP A 120 -6.33 22.34 17.11
N PHE A 121 -5.25 22.08 16.38
CA PHE A 121 -5.31 21.29 15.17
C PHE A 121 -5.65 19.82 15.44
N VAL A 122 -4.94 19.17 16.37
CA VAL A 122 -5.09 17.73 16.65
C VAL A 122 -6.43 17.43 17.34
N CYS A 123 -6.84 18.28 18.29
CA CYS A 123 -8.07 18.10 19.07
C CYS A 123 -9.31 18.63 18.34
N SER A 124 -9.18 19.22 17.14
CA SER A 124 -10.35 19.70 16.42
C SER A 124 -11.26 18.54 16.02
N PRO A 125 -12.60 18.68 16.16
CA PRO A 125 -13.53 17.66 15.69
C PRO A 125 -13.39 17.37 14.20
N LYS A 126 -12.98 18.36 13.40
CA LYS A 126 -12.71 18.20 11.96
C LYS A 126 -11.55 17.25 11.72
N THR A 127 -10.44 17.38 12.46
CA THR A 127 -9.26 16.51 12.28
C THR A 127 -9.60 15.06 12.53
N GLU A 128 -10.33 14.75 13.61
CA GLU A 128 -10.76 13.38 13.89
C GLU A 128 -11.68 12.84 12.80
N LEU A 129 -12.64 13.65 12.32
CA LEU A 129 -13.53 13.28 11.22
C LEU A 129 -12.75 12.90 9.96
N TYR A 130 -11.75 13.70 9.56
CA TYR A 130 -10.92 13.39 8.40
C TYR A 130 -10.03 12.15 8.63
N LEU A 131 -9.48 11.95 9.84
CA LEU A 131 -8.70 10.75 10.15
C LEU A 131 -9.56 9.48 10.11
N LEU A 132 -10.80 9.53 10.60
CA LEU A 132 -11.76 8.41 10.52
C LEU A 132 -12.10 8.06 9.07
N PHE A 133 -12.34 9.09 8.24
CA PHE A 133 -12.56 8.90 6.80
C PHE A 133 -11.35 8.26 6.15
N ILE A 134 -10.15 8.80 6.40
CA ILE A 134 -8.91 8.31 5.82
C ILE A 134 -8.66 6.85 6.24
N SER A 135 -8.82 6.49 7.52
CA SER A 135 -8.69 5.11 8.01
C SER A 135 -9.59 4.14 7.22
N SER A 136 -10.85 4.54 6.99
CA SER A 136 -11.81 3.74 6.21
C SER A 136 -11.44 3.67 4.72
N ALA A 137 -11.07 4.80 4.11
CA ALA A 137 -10.80 4.90 2.68
C ALA A 137 -9.46 4.26 2.27
N ILE A 138 -8.49 4.13 3.18
CA ILE A 138 -7.22 3.45 2.92
C ILE A 138 -7.39 1.92 2.86
N ALA A 139 -8.38 1.35 3.55
CA ALA A 139 -8.51 -0.11 3.70
C ALA A 139 -8.47 -0.85 2.36
N VAL A 140 -9.12 -0.29 1.33
CA VAL A 140 -9.11 -0.82 -0.05
C VAL A 140 -7.70 -0.93 -0.64
N PHE A 141 -6.83 0.03 -0.36
CA PHE A 141 -5.44 0.03 -0.81
C PHE A 141 -4.61 -0.99 -0.02
N GLU A 142 -4.82 -1.06 1.30
CA GLU A 142 -4.08 -2.00 2.15
C GLU A 142 -4.39 -3.46 1.83
N ASP A 143 -5.65 -3.79 1.52
CA ASP A 143 -6.03 -5.16 1.18
C ASP A 143 -5.36 -5.65 -0.09
N VAL A 144 -5.33 -4.82 -1.14
CA VAL A 144 -4.60 -5.15 -2.38
C VAL A 144 -3.09 -5.16 -2.14
N ASN A 145 -2.57 -4.23 -1.35
CA ASN A 145 -1.15 -4.17 -1.03
C ASN A 145 -0.67 -5.42 -0.27
N LYS A 146 -1.49 -5.98 0.64
CA LYS A 146 -1.20 -7.24 1.36
C LYS A 146 -1.06 -8.41 0.38
N VAL A 147 -1.96 -8.51 -0.60
CA VAL A 147 -1.86 -9.53 -1.65
C VAL A 147 -0.55 -9.38 -2.42
N LEU A 148 -0.19 -8.15 -2.83
CA LEU A 148 1.02 -7.89 -3.60
C LEU A 148 2.34 -7.99 -2.80
N GLN A 149 2.26 -8.16 -1.48
CA GLN A 149 3.40 -8.40 -0.59
C GLN A 149 3.63 -9.89 -0.30
N TYR A 150 2.82 -10.77 -0.89
CA TYR A 150 2.96 -12.21 -0.68
C TYR A 150 4.30 -12.72 -1.24
N GLU A 151 4.99 -13.58 -0.49
CA GLU A 151 6.35 -14.02 -0.84
C GLU A 151 6.38 -14.90 -2.10
N ALA A 152 5.27 -15.60 -2.39
CA ALA A 152 5.15 -16.48 -3.55
C ALA A 152 5.12 -15.69 -4.87
N PRO A 153 5.45 -16.34 -6.01
CA PRO A 153 5.44 -15.68 -7.31
C PRO A 153 4.00 -15.42 -7.79
N ILE A 154 3.50 -14.22 -7.49
CA ILE A 154 2.15 -13.77 -7.83
C ILE A 154 2.10 -12.83 -9.04
N ILE A 155 3.16 -12.77 -9.85
CA ILE A 155 3.19 -12.05 -11.13
C ILE A 155 1.90 -12.23 -11.96
N PRO A 156 1.33 -13.45 -12.09
CA PRO A 156 0.10 -13.64 -12.86
C PRO A 156 -1.10 -12.86 -12.31
N MET A 157 -1.14 -12.62 -10.99
CA MET A 157 -2.24 -11.96 -10.30
C MET A 157 -2.06 -10.44 -10.20
N VAL A 158 -0.88 -9.90 -10.51
CA VAL A 158 -0.60 -8.46 -10.32
C VAL A 158 -1.55 -7.60 -11.13
N HIS A 159 -1.69 -7.86 -12.43
CA HIS A 159 -2.56 -7.04 -13.29
C HIS A 159 -4.01 -7.06 -12.81
N GLY A 160 -4.55 -8.25 -12.53
CA GLY A 160 -5.90 -8.41 -11.98
C GLY A 160 -6.08 -7.67 -10.66
N SER A 161 -5.11 -7.76 -9.75
CA SER A 161 -5.12 -7.07 -8.45
C SER A 161 -5.14 -5.53 -8.60
N LEU A 162 -4.39 -4.98 -9.55
CA LEU A 162 -4.37 -3.54 -9.81
C LEU A 162 -5.66 -3.03 -10.46
N MET A 163 -6.23 -3.81 -11.38
CA MET A 163 -7.54 -3.52 -11.98
C MET A 163 -8.67 -3.62 -10.95
N GLU A 164 -8.56 -4.57 -10.02
CA GLU A 164 -9.51 -4.70 -8.92
C GLU A 164 -9.41 -3.55 -7.93
N LEU A 165 -8.20 -3.05 -7.63
CA LEU A 165 -8.06 -1.82 -6.85
C LEU A 165 -8.76 -0.64 -7.54
N LEU A 166 -8.56 -0.47 -8.85
CA LEU A 166 -9.23 0.57 -9.63
C LEU A 166 -10.75 0.45 -9.51
N ARG A 167 -11.30 -0.75 -9.72
CA ARG A 167 -12.73 -1.03 -9.59
C ARG A 167 -13.25 -0.67 -8.20
N LYS A 168 -12.60 -1.18 -7.14
CA LYS A 168 -13.03 -0.94 -5.76
C LYS A 168 -13.04 0.55 -5.43
N VAL A 169 -12.00 1.31 -5.81
CA VAL A 169 -11.95 2.76 -5.61
C VAL A 169 -13.08 3.47 -6.39
N MET A 170 -13.40 3.02 -7.61
CA MET A 170 -14.49 3.60 -8.40
C MET A 170 -15.87 3.35 -7.80
N ILE A 171 -16.14 2.15 -7.27
CA ILE A 171 -17.43 1.80 -6.65
C ILE A 171 -17.77 2.72 -5.47
N GLU A 172 -16.77 3.27 -4.77
CA GLU A 172 -17.01 4.15 -3.61
C GLU A 172 -17.66 5.50 -3.98
N PHE A 173 -17.63 5.92 -5.25
CA PHE A 173 -18.15 7.22 -5.69
C PHE A 173 -18.79 7.27 -7.07
N ILE A 174 -18.68 6.22 -7.88
CA ILE A 174 -19.32 6.09 -9.20
C ILE A 174 -20.54 5.19 -9.05
N ARG A 175 -21.63 5.56 -9.73
CA ARG A 175 -22.87 4.78 -9.78
C ARG A 175 -22.61 3.38 -10.32
N THR A 176 -23.19 2.37 -9.69
CA THR A 176 -22.97 0.96 -10.07
C THR A 176 -23.43 0.69 -11.50
N GLU A 177 -24.52 1.32 -11.95
CA GLU A 177 -25.08 1.19 -13.29
C GLU A 177 -24.06 1.61 -14.36
N VAL A 178 -23.34 2.72 -14.10
CA VAL A 178 -22.30 3.23 -15.00
C VAL A 178 -21.13 2.25 -15.11
N LEU A 179 -20.75 1.61 -13.99
CA LEU A 179 -19.65 0.64 -13.99
C LEU A 179 -20.03 -0.70 -14.64
N THR A 180 -21.30 -1.10 -14.55
CA THR A 180 -21.81 -2.32 -15.21
C THR A 180 -21.96 -2.15 -16.71
N GLU A 181 -22.34 -0.96 -17.18
CA GLU A 181 -22.49 -0.65 -18.61
C GLU A 181 -21.16 -0.30 -19.28
N ALA A 182 -20.13 0.07 -18.51
CA ALA A 182 -18.83 0.43 -19.04
C ALA A 182 -18.14 -0.76 -19.72
N SER A 183 -17.78 -0.59 -21.00
CA SER A 183 -16.95 -1.55 -21.73
C SER A 183 -15.53 -1.67 -21.17
N SER A 184 -15.04 -0.62 -20.51
CA SER A 184 -13.74 -0.60 -19.84
C SER A 184 -13.74 0.39 -18.67
N LEU A 185 -13.20 -0.05 -17.53
CA LEU A 185 -12.98 0.82 -16.36
C LEU A 185 -12.07 2.02 -16.69
N LEU A 186 -11.09 1.82 -17.58
CA LEU A 186 -10.14 2.88 -17.96
C LEU A 186 -10.78 3.96 -18.85
N ALA A 187 -11.87 3.62 -19.54
CA ALA A 187 -12.60 4.54 -20.42
C ALA A 187 -13.79 5.22 -19.72
N THR A 188 -14.10 4.83 -18.48
CA THR A 188 -15.21 5.40 -17.73
C THR A 188 -14.93 6.86 -17.36
N ASP A 189 -15.82 7.77 -17.72
CA ASP A 189 -15.72 9.16 -17.29
C ASP A 189 -16.12 9.30 -15.82
N TYR A 190 -15.13 9.17 -14.95
CA TYR A 190 -15.28 9.32 -13.51
C TYR A 190 -15.35 10.80 -13.07
N SER A 191 -15.13 11.76 -13.97
CA SER A 191 -15.16 13.20 -13.65
C SER A 191 -16.55 13.80 -13.84
N ASP A 192 -17.39 13.21 -14.70
CA ASP A 192 -18.78 13.61 -14.87
C ASP A 192 -19.57 13.39 -13.56
N VAL A 193 -20.15 14.49 -13.05
CA VAL A 193 -20.99 14.49 -11.85
C VAL A 193 -22.21 13.60 -12.03
N ASN A 194 -22.75 13.50 -13.26
CA ASN A 194 -23.88 12.63 -13.53
C ASN A 194 -23.50 11.18 -13.28
N ASN A 195 -22.26 10.76 -13.56
CA ASN A 195 -21.83 9.38 -13.33
C ASN A 195 -21.56 9.05 -11.86
N GLN A 196 -21.51 10.05 -10.99
CA GLN A 196 -21.18 9.89 -9.58
C GLN A 196 -22.41 9.68 -8.70
N VAL A 197 -22.22 9.00 -7.58
CA VAL A 197 -23.28 8.85 -6.56
C VAL A 197 -23.58 10.19 -5.88
N PRO A 198 -24.81 10.44 -5.39
CA PRO A 198 -25.11 11.60 -4.58
C PRO A 198 -24.42 11.52 -3.20
N ASN A 199 -24.32 12.64 -2.47
CA ASN A 199 -23.60 12.71 -1.20
C ASN A 199 -24.07 11.69 -0.15
N ARG A 200 -25.38 11.41 -0.09
CA ARG A 200 -25.95 10.40 0.83
C ARG A 200 -25.38 8.98 0.61
N ASP A 201 -25.02 8.68 -0.63
CA ASP A 201 -24.62 7.35 -1.09
C ASP A 201 -23.09 7.25 -1.22
N LEU A 202 -22.37 8.37 -1.08
CA LEU A 202 -20.91 8.39 -1.04
C LEU A 202 -20.40 7.55 0.13
N PHE A 203 -19.45 6.66 -0.14
CA PHE A 203 -18.78 5.94 0.93
C PHE A 203 -17.84 6.89 1.68
N ILE A 204 -18.02 6.99 3.00
CA ILE A 204 -17.13 7.75 3.89
C ILE A 204 -16.71 6.94 5.13
N GLY A 205 -17.11 5.66 5.21
CA GLY A 205 -16.91 4.80 6.36
C GLY A 205 -17.97 4.96 7.47
N PHE A 206 -18.25 3.86 8.17
CA PHE A 206 -19.26 3.82 9.24
C PHE A 206 -18.90 4.72 10.42
N ALA A 207 -17.64 4.67 10.87
CA ALA A 207 -17.17 5.45 12.00
C ALA A 207 -17.27 6.96 11.72
N THR A 208 -16.92 7.39 10.50
CA THR A 208 -17.09 8.78 10.05
C THR A 208 -18.55 9.21 10.04
N LYS A 209 -19.45 8.37 9.51
CA LYS A 209 -20.91 8.65 9.51
C LYS A 209 -21.44 8.82 10.94
N GLN A 210 -21.09 7.90 11.85
CA GLN A 210 -21.51 8.03 13.27
C GLN A 210 -20.93 9.27 13.94
N TYR A 211 -19.67 9.59 13.69
CA TYR A 211 -19.01 10.76 14.28
C TYR A 211 -19.65 12.07 13.79
N LEU A 212 -19.96 12.15 12.50
CA LEU A 212 -20.66 13.30 11.91
C LEU A 212 -22.05 13.51 12.55
N LEU A 213 -22.80 12.42 12.81
CA LEU A 213 -24.13 12.50 13.43
C LEU A 213 -24.11 12.89 14.92
N ARG A 214 -23.04 12.56 15.65
CA ARG A 214 -22.98 12.72 17.12
C ARG A 214 -22.25 13.98 17.58
N THR A 215 -21.26 14.44 16.82
CA THR A 215 -20.26 15.38 17.36
C THR A 215 -20.23 16.70 16.61
N VAL A 216 -20.72 16.76 15.37
CA VAL A 216 -20.51 17.93 14.50
C VAL A 216 -21.85 18.54 14.10
N GLU A 217 -22.19 19.67 14.72
CA GLU A 217 -23.26 20.53 14.25
C GLU A 217 -22.76 21.32 13.03
N LEU A 218 -23.16 20.89 11.84
CA LEU A 218 -22.83 21.56 10.58
C LEU A 218 -24.10 22.09 9.92
N THR A 219 -23.99 23.26 9.30
CA THR A 219 -25.03 23.76 8.39
C THR A 219 -25.07 22.91 7.12
N GLU A 220 -26.20 22.91 6.39
CA GLU A 220 -26.31 22.19 5.11
C GLU A 220 -25.21 22.60 4.10
N SER A 221 -24.84 23.87 4.08
CA SER A 221 -23.75 24.38 3.26
C SER A 221 -22.39 23.79 3.65
N GLN A 222 -22.11 23.67 4.95
CA GLN A 222 -20.87 23.06 5.45
C GLN A 222 -20.83 21.55 5.19
N ILE A 223 -21.97 20.86 5.31
CA ILE A 223 -22.10 19.44 4.95
C ILE A 223 -21.77 19.26 3.47
N THR A 224 -22.33 20.10 2.60
CA THR A 224 -22.07 20.03 1.15
C THR A 224 -20.59 20.23 0.83
N VAL A 225 -19.94 21.21 1.45
CA VAL A 225 -18.49 21.46 1.30
C VAL A 225 -17.66 20.26 1.82
N LEU A 226 -18.05 19.69 2.96
CA LEU A 226 -17.40 18.50 3.53
C LEU A 226 -17.46 17.33 2.56
N TYR A 227 -18.65 16.95 2.09
CA TYR A 227 -18.81 15.82 1.16
C TYR A 227 -18.08 16.05 -0.17
N SER A 228 -18.08 17.29 -0.68
CA SER A 228 -17.28 17.65 -1.85
C SER A 228 -15.78 17.41 -1.60
N ASN A 229 -15.27 17.79 -0.43
CA ASN A 229 -13.87 17.56 -0.08
C ASN A 229 -13.54 16.08 0.09
N LEU A 230 -14.36 15.31 0.82
CA LEU A 230 -14.17 13.86 1.00
C LEU A 230 -14.22 13.14 -0.34
N ARG A 231 -15.17 13.52 -1.21
CA ARG A 231 -15.32 12.96 -2.56
C ARG A 231 -14.05 13.12 -3.38
N ASN A 232 -13.37 14.27 -3.32
CA ASN A 232 -12.15 14.55 -4.10
C ASN A 232 -11.01 13.53 -3.87
N PHE A 233 -11.03 12.80 -2.76
CA PHE A 233 -10.12 11.69 -2.51
C PHE A 233 -10.17 10.65 -3.65
N TYR A 234 -11.37 10.21 -4.06
CA TYR A 234 -11.52 9.09 -4.99
C TYR A 234 -11.15 9.43 -6.44
N PRO A 235 -11.61 10.53 -7.07
CA PRO A 235 -11.13 10.94 -8.38
C PRO A 235 -9.62 11.19 -8.40
N THR A 236 -9.05 11.72 -7.30
CA THR A 236 -7.60 11.90 -7.18
C THR A 236 -6.87 10.55 -7.20
N ALA A 237 -7.38 9.55 -6.50
CA ALA A 237 -6.86 8.19 -6.51
C ALA A 237 -6.98 7.55 -7.91
N VAL A 238 -8.17 7.56 -8.52
CA VAL A 238 -8.39 7.01 -9.87
C VAL A 238 -7.46 7.66 -10.89
N LYS A 239 -7.36 8.99 -10.90
CA LYS A 239 -6.45 9.73 -11.77
C LYS A 239 -5.00 9.32 -11.59
N TYR A 240 -4.57 9.04 -10.35
CA TYR A 240 -3.22 8.57 -10.08
C TYR A 240 -3.02 7.14 -10.59
N ILE A 241 -3.95 6.24 -10.31
CA ILE A 241 -3.93 4.83 -10.77
C ILE A 241 -3.82 4.79 -12.29
N VAL A 242 -4.77 5.38 -13.01
CA VAL A 242 -4.80 5.39 -14.49
C VAL A 242 -3.52 5.97 -15.09
N LYS A 243 -2.93 6.98 -14.46
CA LYS A 243 -1.73 7.66 -14.96
C LYS A 243 -0.41 6.97 -14.62
N LYS A 244 -0.32 6.27 -13.50
CA LYS A 244 0.97 5.82 -12.92
C LYS A 244 1.12 4.31 -12.83
N PHE A 245 0.03 3.56 -12.78
CA PHE A 245 0.08 2.13 -12.61
C PHE A 245 0.39 1.45 -13.94
N PRO A 246 1.07 0.29 -13.93
CA PRO A 246 1.41 -0.45 -15.14
C PRO A 246 0.21 -1.26 -15.68
N LEU A 247 -0.97 -0.64 -15.81
CA LEU A 247 -2.23 -1.31 -16.18
C LEU A 247 -2.22 -1.83 -17.62
N ASN A 248 -1.54 -1.11 -18.52
CA ASN A 248 -1.39 -1.52 -19.92
C ASN A 248 -0.02 -2.14 -20.19
N TYR A 249 0.69 -2.61 -19.17
CA TYR A 249 2.04 -3.15 -19.34
C TYR A 249 1.98 -4.61 -19.81
N PRO A 250 2.41 -4.93 -21.05
CA PRO A 250 2.11 -6.21 -21.69
C PRO A 250 2.55 -7.44 -20.90
N ILE A 251 3.72 -7.39 -20.25
CA ILE A 251 4.23 -8.52 -19.46
C ILE A 251 3.27 -8.84 -18.30
N LEU A 252 2.79 -7.82 -17.57
CA LEU A 252 1.86 -8.04 -16.46
C LEU A 252 0.48 -8.43 -16.95
N THR A 253 -0.02 -7.80 -18.03
CA THR A 253 -1.33 -8.11 -18.60
C THR A 253 -1.38 -9.56 -19.07
N PHE A 254 -0.37 -10.01 -19.81
CA PHE A 254 -0.36 -11.35 -20.41
C PHE A 254 0.12 -12.44 -19.46
N ALA A 255 0.91 -12.13 -18.43
CA ALA A 255 1.32 -13.13 -17.43
C ALA A 255 0.13 -13.79 -16.70
N GLY A 256 -1.05 -13.17 -16.69
CA GLY A 256 -2.27 -13.75 -16.15
C GLY A 256 -2.71 -15.06 -16.83
N PHE A 257 -2.15 -15.45 -17.98
CA PHE A 257 -2.38 -16.79 -18.54
C PHE A 257 -1.94 -17.93 -17.60
N LEU A 258 -1.05 -17.62 -16.65
CA LEU A 258 -0.59 -18.54 -15.61
C LEU A 258 -1.49 -18.56 -14.38
N ASP A 259 -2.45 -17.63 -14.28
CA ASP A 259 -3.47 -17.63 -13.24
C ASP A 259 -4.52 -18.69 -13.59
N TYR A 260 -4.52 -19.78 -12.81
CA TYR A 260 -5.45 -20.88 -13.00
C TYR A 260 -6.92 -20.43 -13.00
N SER A 261 -7.27 -19.40 -12.22
CA SER A 261 -8.66 -18.94 -12.08
C SER A 261 -9.14 -18.18 -13.32
N HIS A 262 -8.23 -17.60 -14.11
CA HIS A 262 -8.55 -16.70 -15.21
C HIS A 262 -7.88 -17.07 -16.55
N HIS A 263 -7.18 -18.21 -16.62
CA HIS A 263 -6.41 -18.63 -17.79
C HIS A 263 -7.24 -18.70 -19.07
N GLN A 264 -8.55 -18.97 -18.97
CA GLN A 264 -9.46 -19.11 -20.11
C GLN A 264 -9.66 -17.79 -20.88
N GLN A 265 -9.32 -16.65 -20.26
CA GLN A 265 -9.39 -15.33 -20.89
C GLN A 265 -8.21 -15.08 -21.86
N TYR A 266 -7.23 -15.97 -21.89
CA TYR A 266 -5.99 -15.81 -22.64
C TYR A 266 -5.95 -16.75 -23.85
N SER A 267 -5.69 -16.14 -25.01
CA SER A 267 -5.44 -16.85 -26.26
C SER A 267 -3.95 -17.17 -26.45
N LEU A 268 -3.65 -18.06 -27.40
CA LEU A 268 -2.27 -18.35 -27.79
C LEU A 268 -1.54 -17.10 -28.32
N ASN A 269 -2.26 -16.18 -28.97
CA ASN A 269 -1.68 -14.90 -29.40
C ASN A 269 -1.18 -14.06 -28.22
N ASN A 270 -1.89 -14.09 -27.08
CA ASN A 270 -1.45 -13.39 -25.88
C ASN A 270 -0.11 -13.96 -25.34
N VAL A 271 0.05 -15.29 -25.41
CA VAL A 271 1.30 -15.97 -25.02
C VAL A 271 2.43 -15.61 -25.98
N ILE A 272 2.18 -15.55 -27.29
CA ILE A 272 3.18 -15.11 -28.28
C ILE A 272 3.63 -13.68 -27.99
N THR A 273 2.70 -12.76 -27.74
CA THR A 273 3.04 -11.36 -27.42
C THR A 273 3.87 -11.26 -26.14
N LEU A 274 3.54 -12.06 -25.11
CA LEU A 274 4.36 -12.14 -23.90
C LEU A 274 5.79 -12.58 -24.22
N ILE A 275 5.98 -13.64 -25.01
CA ILE A 275 7.30 -14.14 -25.41
C ILE A 275 8.10 -13.06 -26.15
N GLN A 276 7.48 -12.34 -27.08
CA GLN A 276 8.13 -11.25 -27.82
C GLN A 276 8.64 -10.14 -26.87
N HIS A 277 7.82 -9.74 -25.89
CA HIS A 277 8.23 -8.76 -24.88
C HIS A 277 9.34 -9.30 -23.97
N LEU A 278 9.26 -10.56 -23.56
CA LEU A 278 10.32 -11.20 -22.76
C LEU A 278 11.64 -11.26 -23.54
N ILE A 279 11.65 -11.73 -24.79
CA ILE A 279 12.88 -11.81 -25.61
C ILE A 279 13.53 -10.42 -25.75
N SER A 280 12.74 -9.39 -26.02
CA SER A 280 13.24 -8.00 -26.12
C SER A 280 13.82 -7.47 -24.80
N SER A 281 13.28 -7.91 -23.65
CA SER A 281 13.62 -7.39 -22.32
C SER A 281 14.58 -8.28 -21.52
N PHE A 282 14.90 -9.50 -21.99
CA PHE A 282 15.63 -10.51 -21.22
C PHE A 282 16.86 -11.09 -21.91
N CYS A 283 17.44 -10.45 -22.94
CA CYS A 283 18.63 -11.02 -23.61
C CYS A 283 19.85 -11.23 -22.68
N MET A 284 19.86 -10.63 -21.47
CA MET A 284 20.98 -10.71 -20.52
C MET A 284 20.76 -11.70 -19.37
N TYR A 285 19.54 -12.23 -19.20
CA TYR A 285 19.27 -13.25 -18.19
C TYR A 285 19.56 -14.62 -18.81
N GLN A 286 20.83 -15.01 -18.80
CA GLN A 286 21.17 -16.43 -18.97
C GLN A 286 20.44 -17.20 -17.87
N PRO A 287 19.71 -18.28 -18.21
CA PRO A 287 18.92 -19.01 -17.24
C PRO A 287 19.85 -19.51 -16.14
N LEU A 288 19.72 -18.97 -14.92
CA LEU A 288 20.17 -19.68 -13.73
C LEU A 288 19.56 -21.07 -13.82
N ASN A 289 20.38 -22.10 -13.64
CA ASN A 289 20.02 -23.51 -13.74
C ASN A 289 18.71 -23.78 -12.97
N ILE A 290 17.59 -23.83 -13.69
CA ILE A 290 16.22 -23.96 -13.14
C ILE A 290 16.06 -25.28 -12.37
N ASP A 291 16.99 -26.22 -12.60
CA ASP A 291 17.05 -27.53 -11.95
C ASP A 291 17.46 -27.47 -10.46
N THR A 292 17.89 -26.33 -9.94
CA THR A 292 18.36 -26.21 -8.54
C THR A 292 17.35 -25.61 -7.55
N THR A 293 16.19 -25.16 -8.01
CA THR A 293 15.11 -24.70 -7.12
C THR A 293 14.19 -25.86 -6.71
N THR A 294 14.67 -26.69 -5.78
CA THR A 294 13.78 -27.50 -4.94
C THR A 294 13.04 -26.56 -3.99
N MET A 295 11.75 -26.34 -4.23
CA MET A 295 10.88 -25.59 -3.34
C MET A 295 10.04 -26.59 -2.53
N ASP A 296 10.24 -26.60 -1.22
CA ASP A 296 9.42 -27.35 -0.28
C ASP A 296 7.95 -26.91 -0.37
N SER A 297 7.07 -27.91 -0.43
CA SER A 297 5.63 -27.76 -0.58
C SER A 297 4.99 -27.23 0.70
N CYS A 298 4.80 -25.91 0.80
CA CYS A 298 3.87 -25.35 1.79
C CYS A 298 2.47 -25.29 1.16
N ARG A 299 1.62 -26.24 1.56
CA ARG A 299 0.18 -26.22 1.29
C ARG A 299 -0.50 -25.41 2.38
N GLU A 300 -0.93 -24.18 2.06
CA GLU A 300 -2.04 -23.55 2.74
C GLU A 300 -2.64 -22.44 1.87
N GLY A 301 -3.95 -22.55 1.59
CA GLY A 301 -4.79 -21.46 1.09
C GLY A 301 -4.55 -21.00 -0.34
N GLY A 302 -4.89 -21.82 -1.34
CA GLY A 302 -4.86 -21.47 -2.77
C GLY A 302 -3.75 -22.19 -3.54
N LEU A 303 -4.02 -22.52 -4.81
CA LEU A 303 -3.07 -23.26 -5.64
C LEU A 303 -1.97 -22.30 -6.10
N ARG A 304 -0.80 -22.32 -5.44
CA ARG A 304 0.30 -21.43 -5.85
C ARG A 304 0.69 -21.70 -7.30
N PRO A 305 0.89 -20.66 -8.14
CA PRO A 305 1.23 -20.84 -9.54
C PRO A 305 2.48 -21.69 -9.76
N ASP A 306 3.51 -21.50 -8.94
CA ASP A 306 4.77 -22.25 -9.07
C ASP A 306 4.65 -23.73 -8.75
N ILE A 307 3.82 -24.10 -7.76
CA ILE A 307 3.55 -25.51 -7.43
C ILE A 307 2.74 -26.15 -8.57
N LEU A 308 1.67 -25.48 -9.01
CA LEU A 308 0.84 -25.97 -10.11
C LEU A 308 1.67 -26.20 -11.39
N TRP A 309 2.43 -25.19 -11.81
CA TRP A 309 3.21 -25.27 -13.05
C TRP A 309 4.41 -26.20 -12.92
N HIS A 310 4.86 -26.55 -11.71
CA HIS A 310 5.83 -27.61 -11.49
C HIS A 310 5.21 -29.00 -11.71
N GLU A 311 3.98 -29.24 -11.26
CA GLU A 311 3.28 -30.51 -11.40
C GLU A 311 2.83 -30.80 -12.85
N ILE A 312 2.64 -29.76 -13.67
CA ILE A 312 2.29 -29.91 -15.10
C ILE A 312 3.52 -30.39 -15.90
N SER A 313 3.60 -31.70 -16.11
CA SER A 313 4.66 -32.36 -16.90
C SER A 313 4.31 -32.54 -18.39
N LYS A 314 3.03 -32.43 -18.75
CA LYS A 314 2.52 -32.74 -20.11
C LYS A 314 2.95 -31.74 -21.20
N PHE A 315 3.38 -30.53 -20.83
CA PHE A 315 3.70 -29.45 -21.77
C PHE A 315 5.07 -28.83 -21.48
N PRO A 316 6.19 -29.48 -21.83
CA PRO A 316 7.53 -29.11 -21.35
C PRO A 316 7.95 -27.68 -21.75
N ILE A 317 7.61 -27.23 -22.96
CA ILE A 317 7.93 -25.87 -23.44
C ILE A 317 7.12 -24.83 -22.65
N LEU A 318 5.83 -25.08 -22.45
CA LEU A 318 4.94 -24.18 -21.71
C LEU A 318 5.34 -24.10 -20.24
N THR A 319 5.70 -25.23 -19.63
CA THR A 319 6.21 -25.29 -18.26
C THR A 319 7.52 -24.51 -18.10
N LYS A 320 8.42 -24.57 -19.09
CA LYS A 320 9.66 -23.77 -19.08
C LYS A 320 9.35 -22.27 -19.16
N LEU A 321 8.42 -21.87 -20.02
CA LEU A 321 7.95 -20.49 -20.11
C LEU A 321 7.31 -20.01 -18.81
N ALA A 322 6.43 -20.83 -18.22
CA ALA A 322 5.78 -20.54 -16.94
C ALA A 322 6.80 -20.29 -15.84
N LYS A 323 7.78 -21.19 -15.69
CA LYS A 323 8.88 -21.05 -14.73
C LYS A 323 9.65 -19.75 -14.94
N LEU A 324 9.96 -19.38 -16.19
CA LEU A 324 10.63 -18.11 -16.50
C LEU A 324 9.80 -16.90 -16.04
N VAL A 325 8.51 -16.85 -16.39
CA VAL A 325 7.62 -15.74 -16.00
C VAL A 325 7.47 -15.64 -14.48
N LEU A 326 7.44 -16.77 -13.77
CA LEU A 326 7.34 -16.80 -12.31
C LEU A 326 8.63 -16.34 -11.61
N THR A 327 9.77 -16.28 -12.31
CA THR A 327 10.99 -15.66 -11.76
C THR A 327 10.96 -14.13 -11.77
N LEU A 328 9.99 -13.52 -12.46
CA LEU A 328 9.91 -12.07 -12.54
C LEU A 328 9.57 -11.46 -11.16
N PRO A 329 10.23 -10.38 -10.75
CA PRO A 329 9.88 -9.71 -9.50
C PRO A 329 8.55 -8.96 -9.66
N HIS A 330 7.57 -9.26 -8.79
CA HIS A 330 6.27 -8.58 -8.78
C HIS A 330 6.25 -7.37 -7.85
N SER A 331 7.01 -7.41 -6.77
CA SER A 331 7.14 -6.33 -5.79
C SER A 331 8.55 -6.32 -5.20
N ASN A 332 8.89 -5.24 -4.51
CA ASN A 332 10.12 -5.16 -3.72
C ASN A 332 9.92 -5.67 -2.28
N ALA A 333 8.77 -6.28 -1.94
CA ALA A 333 8.44 -6.68 -0.58
C ALA A 333 9.53 -7.61 0.00
N ASN A 334 9.90 -8.66 -0.73
CA ASN A 334 10.97 -9.58 -0.30
C ASN A 334 12.30 -8.86 -0.06
N THR A 335 12.63 -7.88 -0.90
CA THR A 335 13.82 -7.06 -0.73
C THR A 335 13.72 -6.15 0.50
N GLU A 336 12.58 -5.53 0.74
CA GLU A 336 12.32 -4.71 1.94
C GLU A 336 12.32 -5.54 3.22
N HIS A 337 11.76 -6.77 3.19
CA HIS A 337 11.82 -7.71 4.31
C HIS A 337 13.26 -8.10 4.65
N LEU A 338 14.08 -8.42 3.64
CA LEU A 338 15.51 -8.69 3.84
C LEU A 338 16.24 -7.47 4.42
N PHE A 339 16.00 -6.27 3.89
CA PHE A 339 16.58 -5.06 4.48
C PHE A 339 16.12 -4.83 5.92
N ARG A 340 14.85 -5.10 6.23
CA ARG A 340 14.32 -5.00 7.60
C ARG A 340 14.93 -6.04 8.54
N MET A 341 15.20 -7.26 8.07
CA MET A 341 15.95 -8.27 8.85
C MET A 341 17.35 -7.77 9.18
N VAL A 342 17.99 -7.02 8.29
CA VAL A 342 19.28 -6.37 8.52
C VAL A 342 19.18 -5.17 9.47
N GLU A 343 18.07 -4.41 9.45
CA GLU A 343 17.90 -3.16 10.21
C GLU A 343 17.71 -3.31 11.74
N ASN A 344 17.71 -4.52 12.27
CA ASN A 344 17.55 -4.70 13.72
C ASN A 344 18.84 -4.37 14.50
N LYS A 345 18.87 -3.11 15.01
CA LYS A 345 19.47 -2.64 16.28
C LYS A 345 20.99 -2.40 16.39
N THR A 346 21.73 -2.02 15.36
CA THR A 346 23.04 -1.39 15.62
C THR A 346 23.28 -0.19 14.71
N ASP A 347 23.63 0.95 15.31
CA ASP A 347 24.16 2.14 14.62
C ASP A 347 25.49 1.85 13.88
N LEU A 348 26.01 0.63 14.03
CA LEU A 348 27.25 0.11 13.46
C LEU A 348 27.07 -0.53 12.07
N ARG A 349 25.90 -0.35 11.40
CA ARG A 349 25.63 -0.92 10.06
C ARG A 349 26.70 -0.56 9.03
N SER A 350 27.24 0.66 9.05
CA SER A 350 28.32 1.10 8.16
C SER A 350 29.67 0.44 8.45
N SER A 351 29.78 -0.29 9.55
CA SER A 351 31.03 -0.87 10.07
C SER A 351 31.06 -2.40 9.96
N LEU A 352 30.01 -3.04 9.45
CA LEU A 352 29.97 -4.50 9.26
C LEU A 352 30.44 -4.88 7.85
N SER A 353 31.29 -5.90 7.76
CA SER A 353 31.69 -6.48 6.48
C SER A 353 30.51 -7.20 5.82
N ALA A 354 30.56 -7.34 4.49
CA ALA A 354 29.56 -8.10 3.73
C ALA A 354 29.45 -9.56 4.21
N GLU A 355 30.56 -10.15 4.63
CA GLU A 355 30.62 -11.52 5.15
C GLU A 355 29.87 -11.65 6.49
N THR A 356 30.11 -10.73 7.43
CA THR A 356 29.38 -10.69 8.71
C THR A 356 27.88 -10.48 8.49
N LEU A 357 27.51 -9.61 7.55
CA LEU A 357 26.12 -9.38 7.17
C LEU A 357 25.45 -10.66 6.63
N CYS A 358 26.15 -11.37 5.74
CA CYS A 358 25.68 -12.63 5.16
C CYS A 358 25.51 -13.71 6.23
N SER A 359 26.46 -13.82 7.17
CA SER A 359 26.39 -14.79 8.28
C SER A 359 25.23 -14.49 9.23
N LEU A 360 25.01 -13.23 9.59
CA LEU A 360 23.87 -12.80 10.41
C LEU A 360 22.53 -13.05 9.73
N LEU A 361 22.43 -12.80 8.42
CA LEU A 361 21.25 -13.10 7.62
C LEU A 361 20.96 -14.61 7.59
N LYS A 362 21.96 -15.44 7.29
CA LYS A 362 21.83 -16.91 7.31
C LYS A 362 21.35 -17.42 8.67
N MET A 363 21.92 -16.91 9.76
CA MET A 363 21.53 -17.27 11.11
C MET A 363 20.07 -16.88 11.40
N LYS A 364 19.66 -15.63 11.08
CA LYS A 364 18.27 -15.20 11.25
C LYS A 364 17.29 -16.05 10.44
N THR A 365 17.57 -16.27 9.15
CA THR A 365 16.72 -17.08 8.27
C THR A 365 16.57 -18.51 8.80
N ASN A 366 17.63 -19.10 9.34
CA ASN A 366 17.59 -20.44 9.94
C ASN A 366 16.84 -20.48 11.28
N CYS A 367 16.94 -19.43 12.11
CA CYS A 367 16.18 -19.34 13.37
C CYS A 367 14.66 -19.17 13.14
N PHE A 368 14.24 -18.43 12.12
CA PHE A 368 12.81 -18.25 11.82
C PHE A 368 12.14 -19.51 11.27
N LYS A 369 12.88 -20.43 10.62
CA LYS A 369 12.34 -21.72 10.18
C LYS A 369 11.96 -22.65 11.34
N ALA A 370 12.43 -22.40 12.56
CA ALA A 370 12.14 -23.21 13.74
C ALA A 370 10.96 -22.68 14.59
N THR A 371 10.34 -21.56 14.21
CA THR A 371 9.20 -20.99 14.94
C THR A 371 7.98 -20.96 14.03
N ALA A 372 6.96 -21.76 14.37
CA ALA A 372 5.63 -21.62 13.78
C ALA A 372 5.10 -20.23 14.16
N CYS A 373 4.81 -19.39 13.16
CA CYS A 373 4.29 -18.04 13.40
C CYS A 373 2.82 -18.08 13.83
N TYR A 374 2.53 -17.32 14.89
CA TYR A 374 1.20 -16.88 15.35
C TYR A 374 0.77 -15.59 14.64
#